data_AF-A0A2M8SAH0-F1
#
_entry.id   AF-A0A2M8SAH0-F1
#
_cell.length_a   1.000
_cell.length_b   1.000
_cell.length_c   1.000
_cell.angle_alpha   90.00
_cell.angle_beta   90.00
_cell.angle_gamma   90.00
#
_symmetry.space_group_name_H-M   'P 1'
#
loop_
_entity.id
_entity.type
_entity.pdbx_description
1 polymer ?
#
loop_
_entity_poly.entity_id
_entity_poly.type
_entity_poly.pdbx_seq_one_letter_code
_entity_poly.pdbx_strand_id
1 'polypeptide(L)' 'ELIIILVIIILLFGVGRIGKIAGELGKGVRSFRSGITGKEEEGVKQEEEAKTTKEEKADQE' A
#
# COMPACT_ATOMS: atom_id res chain seq x y z
N GLU A 1 -23.03 -5.11 6.51
CA GLU A 1 -23.14 -3.79 5.86
C GLU A 1 -21.81 -3.05 5.58
N LEU A 2 -20.76 -3.23 6.39
CA LEU A 2 -19.52 -2.41 6.30
C LEU A 2 -18.79 -2.42 4.95
N ILE A 3 -18.87 -3.51 4.18
CA ILE A 3 -18.21 -3.62 2.88
C ILE A 3 -18.76 -2.59 1.88
N ILE A 4 -20.08 -2.35 1.86
CA ILE A 4 -20.69 -1.36 0.95
C ILE A 4 -20.19 0.05 1.29
N ILE A 5 -20.11 0.37 2.58
CA ILE A 5 -19.60 1.66 3.06
C ILE A 5 -18.13 1.83 2.66
N LEU A 6 -17.32 0.78 2.81
CA LEU A 6 -15.91 0.80 2.41
C LEU A 6 -15.74 1.04 0.91
N VAL A 7 -16.57 0.41 0.08
CA VAL A 7 -16.58 0.64 -1.37
C VAL A 7 -16.92 2.09 -1.71
N ILE A 8 -17.93 2.67 -1.06
CA ILE A 8 -18.28 4.09 -1.26
C ILE A 8 -17.11 5.01 -0.89
N ILE A 9 -16.44 4.75 0.23
CA ILE A 9 -15.26 5.53 0.65
C ILE A 9 -14.15 5.42 -0.41
N ILE A 10 -13.86 4.22 -0.92
CA ILE A 10 -12.85 4.02 -1.96
C ILE A 10 -13.21 4.78 -3.25
N LEU A 11 -14.49 4.84 -3.63
CA LEU A 11 -14.94 5.60 -4.79
C LEU A 11 -14.84 7.13 -4.60
N LEU A 12 -15.17 7.64 -3.40
CA LEU A 12 -15.09 9.07 -3.09
C LEU A 12 -13.64 9.58 -3.03
N PHE A 13 -12.77 8.81 -2.39
CA PHE A 13 -11.37 9.21 -2.19
C PHE A 13 -10.46 8.77 -3.33
N GLY A 14 -10.83 7.70 -4.04
CA GLY A 14 -10.07 7.06 -5.11
C GLY A 14 -8.93 6.16 -4.60
N VAL A 15 -8.65 5.09 -5.33
CA VAL A 15 -7.59 4.11 -5.00
C VAL A 15 -6.19 4.75 -4.95
N GLY A 16 -5.93 5.74 -5.81
CA GLY A 16 -4.63 6.42 -5.89
C GLY A 16 -4.31 7.27 -4.66
N ARG A 17 -5.30 7.94 -4.06
CA ARG A 17 -5.07 8.75 -2.85
C ARG A 17 -4.95 7.88 -1.61
N ILE A 18 -5.79 6.85 -1.50
CA ILE A 18 -5.72 5.87 -0.41
C ILE A 18 -4.36 5.14 -0.43
N GLY A 19 -3.89 4.70 -1.60
CA GLY A 19 -2.61 4.01 -1.73
C GLY A 19 -1.40 4.87 -1.34
N LYS A 20 -1.38 6.16 -1.74
CA LYS A 20 -0.33 7.10 -1.33
C LYS A 20 -0.28 7.30 0.18
N ILE A 21 -1.44 7.58 0.80
CA ILE A 21 -1.55 7.80 2.25
C ILE A 21 -1.19 6.52 3.01
N ALA A 22 -1.70 5.37 2.59
CA ALA A 22 -1.39 4.08 3.21
C ALA A 22 0.10 3.73 3.11
N GLY A 23 0.75 4.06 2.00
CA GLY A 23 2.20 3.87 1.82
C GLY A 23 3.02 4.72 2.80
N GLU A 24 2.68 6.00 2.95
CA GLU A 24 3.36 6.91 3.90
C GLU A 24 3.11 6.50 5.35
N LEU A 25 1.85 6.20 5.70
CA LEU A 25 1.49 5.70 7.04
C LEU A 25 2.12 4.34 7.34
N GLY A 26 2.17 3.44 6.37
CA GLY A 26 2.74 2.10 6.51
C GLY A 26 4.24 2.14 6.84
N LYS A 27 5.00 3.05 6.20
CA LYS A 27 6.40 3.30 6.54
C LYS A 27 6.56 3.79 7.98
N GLY A 28 5.73 4.76 8.40
CA GLY A 28 5.75 5.28 9.77
C GLY A 28 5.39 4.23 10.82
N VAL A 29 4.34 3.43 10.58
CA VAL A 29 3.93 2.33 11.45
C VAL A 29 5.00 1.24 11.51
N ARG A 30 5.68 0.95 10.40
CA ARG A 30 6.80 -0.02 10.36
C ARG A 30 7.96 0.47 11.22
N SER A 31 8.38 1.73 11.06
CA SER A 31 9.43 2.34 11.89
C SER A 31 9.05 2.38 13.37
N PHE A 32 7.80 2.71 13.69
CA PHE A 32 7.29 2.68 15.05
C PHE A 32 7.33 1.26 15.63
N ARG A 33 6.88 0.26 14.86
CA ARG A 33 6.87 -1.14 15.28
C ARG A 33 8.28 -1.69 15.52
N SER A 34 9.22 -1.34 14.65
CA SER A 34 10.64 -1.68 14.81
C SER A 34 11.23 -1.05 16.07
N GLY A 35 10.92 0.23 16.34
CA GLY A 35 11.39 0.93 17.54
C GLY A 35 10.87 0.35 18.85
N ILE A 36 9.59 -0.05 18.92
CA ILE A 36 9.01 -0.62 20.15
C ILE A 36 9.42 -2.07 20.40
N THR A 37 9.72 -2.84 19.35
CA THR A 37 10.00 -4.28 19.49
C THR A 37 11.46 -4.57 19.83
N GLY A 38 12.32 -3.56 19.88
CA GLY A 38 13.73 -3.66 20.29
C GLY A 38 14.60 -4.56 19.42
N LYS A 39 14.06 -5.08 18.31
CA LYS A 39 14.75 -5.98 17.41
C LYS A 39 15.36 -5.16 16.27
N GLU A 40 16.62 -4.80 16.45
CA GLU A 40 17.53 -4.45 15.36
C GLU A 40 17.80 -5.72 14.53
N GLU A 41 16.80 -6.25 13.84
CA GLU A 41 17.03 -7.26 12.82
C GLU A 41 16.54 -6.75 11.48
N GLU A 42 17.56 -6.31 10.74
CA GLU A 42 17.73 -6.53 9.31
C GLU A 42 16.81 -5.73 8.39
N GLY A 43 17.47 -4.95 7.53
CA GLY A 43 16.87 -4.24 6.42
C GLY A 43 15.99 -5.17 5.58
N VAL A 44 14.68 -5.05 5.74
CA VAL A 44 13.74 -5.64 4.81
C VAL A 44 13.65 -4.69 3.62
N LYS A 45 14.53 -4.97 2.65
CA LYS A 45 14.32 -4.82 1.20
C LYS A 45 12.90 -4.39 0.83
N GLN A 46 12.79 -3.29 0.09
CA GLN A 46 11.78 -2.96 -0.93
C GLN A 46 11.50 -1.45 -0.95
N GLU A 47 12.53 -0.72 -1.34
CA GLU A 47 12.30 0.29 -2.36
C GLU A 47 12.15 -0.50 -3.67
N GLU A 48 11.08 -0.24 -4.44
CA GLU A 48 10.65 -1.01 -5.62
C GLU A 48 10.03 -2.38 -5.27
N GLU A 49 8.77 -2.68 -5.57
CA GLU A 49 8.22 -2.65 -6.91
C GLU A 49 6.84 -1.99 -6.94
N ALA A 50 6.84 -0.76 -7.42
CA ALA A 50 5.74 -0.21 -8.18
C ALA A 50 5.61 -0.98 -9.52
N LYS A 51 5.07 -2.20 -9.53
CA LYS A 51 4.63 -2.90 -10.75
C LYS A 51 3.42 -3.80 -10.51
N THR A 52 2.26 -3.20 -10.30
CA THR A 52 0.98 -3.88 -10.59
C THR A 52 0.01 -2.90 -11.25
N THR A 53 0.49 -2.15 -12.24
CA THR A 53 -0.37 -1.44 -13.20
C THR A 53 0.46 -1.10 -14.45
N LYS A 54 0.72 -2.08 -15.31
CA LYS A 54 1.07 -1.92 -16.75
C LYS A 54 1.33 -3.31 -17.33
N GLU A 55 0.27 -3.95 -17.83
CA GLU A 55 0.21 -4.94 -18.93
C GLU A 55 -1.11 -5.75 -18.84
N GLU A 56 -2.23 -5.02 -18.72
CA GLU A 56 -3.48 -5.45 -19.34
C GLU A 56 -3.62 -4.53 -20.56
N LYS A 57 -3.12 -4.99 -21.72
CA LYS A 57 -3.26 -4.47 -23.12
C LYS A 57 -1.95 -4.57 -23.94
N ALA A 58 -1.67 -5.76 -24.47
CA ALA A 58 -0.86 -6.10 -25.66
C ALA A 58 -0.61 -7.62 -25.54
N ASP A 59 -1.42 -8.53 -26.07
CA ASP A 59 -1.75 -8.88 -27.45
C ASP A 59 -3.00 -9.77 -27.31
N GLN A 60 -4.14 -9.61 -28.00
CA GLN A 60 -4.32 -9.87 -29.44
C GLN A 60 -3.51 -11.08 -29.94
N GLU A 61 -4.00 -12.27 -29.58
CA GLU A 61 -4.11 -13.38 -30.53
C GLU A 61 -5.59 -13.73 -30.69
#